data_AF-A0A522DSQ1-F1
#
_entry.id   AF-A0A522DSQ1-F1
#
_cell.length_a   1.000
_cell.length_b   1.000
_cell.length_c   1.000
_cell.angle_alpha   90.00
_cell.angle_beta   90.00
_cell.angle_gamma   90.00
#
_symmetry.space_group_name_H-M   'P 1'
#
loop_
_entity.id
_entity.type
_entity.pdbx_description
1 polymer ?
#
loop_
_entity_poly.entity_id
_entity_poly.type
_entity_poly.pdbx_seq_one_letter_code
_entity_poly.pdbx_strand_id
1 'polypeptide(L)'
;MAIILNKSLTCIASEAYANVPAELKAQARWCCYKNEPKPDGGKPSKVPFNPVTGKHARINAQETLCSFDEAVAGFASGRYDGINYGFGYDEFIGIDLDNVLDKATGEFICKEAEEIYNRFKTAGAYIEVSPSGSGLRIICKASSPLVKFGNGRGEFSKFEIYGNGDGGLHFLSITEDVLQAVDKLIDCTSEVNWFHETCFKKPDSSTRAWDGVMSPPLEDAEIIEKMRRYKRKAEFTELFDVAVLVITATTT
;
A
#
# COMPACT_ATOMS: atom_id res chain seq x y z
N MET A 1 46.05 -6.88 0.51
CA MET A 1 45.36 -5.73 1.15
C MET A 1 43.91 -5.64 0.66
N ALA A 2 43.13 -6.72 0.77
CA ALA A 2 41.74 -6.79 0.27
C ALA A 2 40.76 -7.45 1.27
N ILE A 3 41.22 -7.85 2.46
CA ILE A 3 40.39 -8.56 3.45
C ILE A 3 39.82 -7.60 4.50
N ILE A 4 40.41 -6.40 4.68
CA ILE A 4 40.00 -5.45 5.72
C ILE A 4 38.76 -4.62 5.30
N LEU A 5 38.51 -4.42 4.01
CA LEU A 5 37.34 -3.67 3.52
C LEU A 5 36.04 -4.46 3.63
N ASN A 6 36.07 -5.80 3.55
CA ASN A 6 34.84 -6.60 3.55
C ASN A 6 34.28 -6.84 4.97
N LYS A 7 35.11 -6.67 5.99
CA LYS A 7 34.71 -6.78 7.40
C LYS A 7 34.05 -5.49 7.92
N SER A 8 34.25 -4.35 7.24
CA SER A 8 33.69 -3.06 7.70
C SER A 8 32.26 -2.80 7.20
N LEU A 9 31.87 -3.28 6.02
CA LEU A 9 30.50 -3.09 5.51
C LEU A 9 29.49 -4.09 6.11
N THR A 10 29.89 -5.36 6.24
CA THR A 10 29.06 -6.43 6.84
C THR A 10 28.79 -6.22 8.32
N CYS A 11 29.74 -5.65 9.08
CA CYS A 11 29.54 -5.36 10.50
C CYS A 11 28.61 -4.15 10.73
N ILE A 12 28.70 -3.11 9.90
CA ILE A 12 27.86 -1.90 10.03
C ILE A 12 26.40 -2.21 9.64
N ALA A 13 26.18 -3.03 8.61
CA ALA A 13 24.83 -3.48 8.23
C ALA A 13 24.21 -4.43 9.27
N SER A 14 25.00 -5.07 10.13
CA SER A 14 24.51 -5.97 11.18
C SER A 14 23.97 -5.27 12.43
N GLU A 15 24.43 -4.03 12.71
CA GLU A 15 23.92 -3.21 13.81
C GLU A 15 22.79 -2.27 13.38
N ALA A 16 22.88 -1.70 12.16
CA ALA A 16 21.77 -0.97 11.57
C ALA A 16 20.64 -1.95 11.22
N TYR A 17 19.39 -1.64 11.57
CA TYR A 17 18.23 -2.51 11.33
C TYR A 17 18.29 -3.87 12.05
N ALA A 18 18.85 -3.92 13.26
CA ALA A 18 19.00 -5.16 14.04
C ALA A 18 17.67 -5.89 14.29
N ASN A 19 16.58 -5.14 14.51
CA ASN A 19 15.26 -5.67 14.83
C ASN A 19 14.45 -6.12 13.61
N VAL A 20 14.88 -5.78 12.38
CA VAL A 20 14.25 -6.31 11.17
C VAL A 20 14.38 -7.85 11.15
N PRO A 21 13.27 -8.59 10.96
CA PRO A 21 13.27 -10.06 10.97
C PRO A 21 14.27 -10.67 9.97
N ALA A 22 14.99 -11.70 10.39
CA ALA A 22 16.01 -12.36 9.57
C ALA A 22 15.43 -12.91 8.25
N GLU A 23 14.18 -13.34 8.27
CA GLU A 23 13.48 -13.87 7.09
C GLU A 23 13.28 -12.82 6.00
N LEU A 24 13.07 -11.54 6.36
CA LEU A 24 13.00 -10.43 5.40
C LEU A 24 14.38 -10.10 4.85
N LYS A 25 15.39 -10.03 5.72
CA LYS A 25 16.79 -9.73 5.34
C LYS A 25 17.33 -10.74 4.33
N ALA A 26 16.93 -12.01 4.45
CA ALA A 26 17.36 -13.10 3.57
C ALA A 26 16.84 -12.98 2.12
N GLN A 27 15.83 -12.16 1.85
CA GLN A 27 15.26 -12.03 0.51
C GLN A 27 15.93 -10.91 -0.30
N ALA A 28 16.21 -11.15 -1.58
CA ALA A 28 16.65 -10.13 -2.53
C ALA A 28 15.45 -9.31 -3.06
N ARG A 29 14.74 -8.62 -2.16
CA ARG A 29 13.51 -7.86 -2.45
C ARG A 29 13.57 -6.43 -1.92
N TRP A 30 14.78 -5.93 -1.72
CA TRP A 30 15.01 -4.61 -1.16
C TRP A 30 15.28 -3.58 -2.25
N CYS A 31 15.01 -2.32 -1.96
CA CYS A 31 15.47 -1.19 -2.73
C CYS A 31 15.65 0.03 -1.81
N CYS A 32 16.29 1.09 -2.29
CA CYS A 32 16.25 2.38 -1.62
C CYS A 32 15.12 3.24 -2.21
N TYR A 33 14.73 4.32 -1.55
CA TYR A 33 13.85 5.33 -2.16
C TYR A 33 14.38 6.75 -2.01
N LYS A 34 13.86 7.65 -2.83
CA LYS A 34 13.99 9.10 -2.69
C LYS A 34 12.60 9.73 -2.62
N ASN A 35 12.45 10.77 -1.81
CA ASN A 35 11.29 11.63 -1.82
C ASN A 35 11.44 12.64 -2.95
N GLU A 36 10.70 12.44 -4.03
CA GLU A 36 10.66 13.38 -5.14
C GLU A 36 9.44 14.30 -4.98
N PRO A 37 9.64 15.64 -5.00
CA PRO A 37 8.53 16.58 -4.89
C PRO A 37 7.59 16.41 -6.09
N LYS A 38 6.29 16.53 -5.84
CA LYS A 38 5.30 16.52 -6.92
C LYS A 38 5.20 17.92 -7.55
N PRO A 39 4.97 18.02 -8.88
CA PRO A 39 4.82 19.31 -9.56
C PRO A 39 3.68 20.17 -9.00
N ASP A 40 2.66 19.55 -8.43
CA ASP A 40 1.47 20.20 -7.84
C ASP A 40 1.66 20.62 -6.37
N GLY A 41 2.84 20.40 -5.78
CA GLY A 41 3.11 20.67 -4.37
C GLY A 41 2.49 19.66 -3.40
N GLY A 42 1.95 18.54 -3.89
CA GLY A 42 1.41 17.47 -3.06
C GLY A 42 2.47 16.69 -2.27
N LYS A 43 2.02 15.70 -1.48
CA LYS A 43 2.91 14.77 -0.72
C LYS A 43 3.96 14.18 -1.67
N PRO A 44 5.27 14.31 -1.38
CA PRO A 44 6.34 13.77 -2.21
C PRO A 44 6.14 12.28 -2.51
N SER A 45 6.50 11.87 -3.72
CA SER A 45 6.49 10.47 -4.12
C SER A 45 7.75 9.79 -3.61
N LYS A 46 7.62 8.64 -2.94
CA LYS A 46 8.76 7.78 -2.61
C LYS A 46 9.13 6.96 -3.83
N VAL A 47 10.06 7.45 -4.65
CA VAL A 47 10.48 6.79 -5.89
C VAL A 47 11.53 5.73 -5.56
N PRO A 48 11.30 4.45 -5.90
CA PRO A 48 12.22 3.36 -5.57
C PRO A 48 13.38 3.25 -6.57
N PHE A 49 14.57 2.94 -6.05
CA PHE A 49 15.82 2.80 -6.78
C PHE A 49 16.62 1.60 -6.31
N ASN A 50 17.27 0.92 -7.25
CA ASN A 50 18.33 -0.01 -6.94
C ASN A 50 19.61 0.77 -6.61
N PRO A 51 20.17 0.66 -5.40
CA PRO A 51 21.32 1.46 -4.97
C PRO A 51 22.64 1.07 -5.65
N VAL A 52 22.72 -0.15 -6.19
CA VAL A 52 23.90 -0.68 -6.88
C VAL A 52 23.97 -0.11 -8.29
N THR A 53 22.85 -0.16 -9.01
CA THR A 53 22.79 0.31 -10.41
C THR A 53 22.44 1.80 -10.55
N GLY A 54 21.85 2.40 -9.50
CA GLY A 54 21.31 3.76 -9.53
C GLY A 54 20.03 3.91 -10.36
N LYS A 55 19.50 2.82 -10.94
CA LYS A 55 18.29 2.83 -11.76
C LYS A 55 17.03 2.64 -10.91
N HIS A 56 15.87 2.94 -11.48
CA HIS A 56 14.59 2.73 -10.79
C HIS A 56 14.37 1.24 -10.51
N ALA A 57 13.92 0.94 -9.30
CA ALA A 57 13.45 -0.38 -8.91
C ALA A 57 11.95 -0.51 -9.21
N ARG A 58 11.48 -1.70 -9.55
CA ARG A 58 10.09 -1.99 -9.88
C ARG A 58 9.65 -3.25 -9.15
N ILE A 59 8.53 -3.16 -8.45
CA ILE A 59 8.01 -4.28 -7.64
C ILE A 59 7.64 -5.50 -8.49
N ASN A 60 7.28 -5.30 -9.77
CA ASN A 60 6.94 -6.40 -10.68
C ASN A 60 8.14 -6.92 -11.49
N ALA A 61 9.36 -6.44 -11.22
CA ALA A 61 10.58 -6.87 -11.90
C ALA A 61 11.68 -7.12 -10.86
N GLN A 62 11.71 -8.34 -10.32
CA GLN A 62 12.57 -8.71 -9.18
C GLN A 62 14.07 -8.47 -9.46
N GLU A 63 14.49 -8.59 -10.72
CA GLU A 63 15.86 -8.31 -11.17
C GLU A 63 16.27 -6.83 -11.00
N THR A 64 15.31 -5.94 -10.77
CA THR A 64 15.58 -4.53 -10.46
C THR A 64 15.74 -4.28 -8.96
N LEU A 65 15.49 -5.27 -8.10
CA LEU A 65 15.67 -5.19 -6.66
C LEU A 65 17.11 -5.56 -6.26
N CYS A 66 17.42 -5.46 -4.97
CA CYS A 66 18.73 -5.77 -4.41
C CYS A 66 18.60 -6.54 -3.09
N SER A 67 19.74 -6.98 -2.56
CA SER A 67 19.83 -7.56 -1.23
C SER A 67 19.63 -6.52 -0.12
N PHE A 68 19.36 -6.99 1.09
CA PHE A 68 19.26 -6.14 2.27
C PHE A 68 20.54 -5.34 2.51
N ASP A 69 21.71 -5.99 2.46
CA ASP A 69 23.01 -5.34 2.70
C ASP A 69 23.29 -4.23 1.67
N GLU A 70 22.95 -4.45 0.40
CA GLU A 70 23.08 -3.44 -0.65
C GLU A 70 22.14 -2.24 -0.43
N ALA A 71 20.90 -2.49 0.03
CA ALA A 71 19.95 -1.44 0.38
C ALA A 71 20.43 -0.61 1.57
N VAL A 72 20.90 -1.26 2.64
CA VAL A 72 21.42 -0.58 3.83
C VAL A 72 22.69 0.21 3.49
N ALA A 73 23.63 -0.37 2.75
CA ALA A 73 24.83 0.33 2.30
C ALA A 73 24.50 1.51 1.37
N GLY A 74 23.50 1.33 0.50
CA GLY A 74 22.96 2.38 -0.35
C GLY A 74 22.44 3.56 0.47
N PHE A 75 21.59 3.30 1.46
CA PHE A 75 21.06 4.31 2.37
C PHE A 75 22.17 4.98 3.19
N ALA A 76 23.07 4.20 3.79
CA ALA A 76 24.19 4.70 4.60
C ALA A 76 25.17 5.59 3.83
N SER A 77 25.22 5.48 2.49
CA SER A 77 26.00 6.39 1.64
C SER A 77 25.46 7.83 1.60
N GLY A 78 24.27 8.09 2.14
CA GLY A 78 23.59 9.39 2.12
C GLY A 78 22.96 9.75 0.78
N ARG A 79 22.96 8.83 -0.20
CA ARG A 79 22.40 9.07 -1.54
C ARG A 79 20.87 8.91 -1.62
N TYR A 80 20.24 8.31 -0.61
CA TYR A 80 18.83 7.93 -0.58
C TYR A 80 18.20 8.29 0.76
N ASP A 81 16.87 8.37 0.80
CA ASP A 81 16.11 8.82 1.98
C ASP A 81 15.60 7.67 2.86
N GLY A 82 15.82 6.42 2.43
CA GLY A 82 15.46 5.22 3.19
C GLY A 82 15.45 3.97 2.32
N ILE A 83 15.04 2.86 2.92
CA ILE A 83 14.91 1.56 2.27
C ILE A 83 13.46 1.09 2.23
N ASN A 84 13.11 0.31 1.21
CA ASN A 84 11.84 -0.40 1.09
C ASN A 84 12.04 -1.91 0.98
N TYR A 85 11.05 -2.65 1.45
CA TYR A 85 10.88 -4.08 1.21
C TYR A 85 9.70 -4.32 0.25
N GLY A 86 9.88 -5.23 -0.71
CA GLY A 86 8.86 -5.61 -1.69
C GLY A 86 8.02 -6.82 -1.28
N PHE A 87 6.69 -6.66 -1.31
CA PHE A 87 5.69 -7.69 -1.04
C PHE A 87 5.09 -8.28 -2.33
N GLY A 88 4.49 -9.46 -2.20
CA GLY A 88 3.70 -10.11 -3.25
C GLY A 88 4.36 -11.27 -3.98
N TYR A 89 5.40 -11.87 -3.40
CA TYR A 89 6.10 -13.01 -3.97
C TYR A 89 5.84 -14.33 -3.22
N ASP A 90 5.39 -14.27 -1.98
CA ASP A 90 5.23 -15.41 -1.07
C ASP A 90 4.16 -15.12 0.02
N GLU A 91 4.18 -15.87 1.13
CA GLU A 91 3.21 -15.76 2.21
C GLU A 91 3.36 -14.49 3.08
N PHE A 92 4.33 -13.61 2.80
CA PHE A 92 4.53 -12.40 3.61
C PHE A 92 3.45 -11.37 3.30
N ILE A 93 2.85 -10.86 4.38
CA ILE A 93 1.83 -9.83 4.36
C ILE A 93 2.40 -8.54 4.93
N GLY A 94 2.14 -7.43 4.24
CA GLY A 94 2.40 -6.08 4.73
C GLY A 94 1.09 -5.34 4.90
N ILE A 95 0.81 -4.84 6.10
CA ILE A 95 -0.33 -3.96 6.39
C ILE A 95 0.20 -2.57 6.68
N ASP A 96 -0.34 -1.56 6.01
CA ASP A 96 -0.01 -0.14 6.20
C ASP A 96 -1.22 0.59 6.77
N LEU A 97 -1.05 1.20 7.94
CA LEU A 97 -2.09 1.99 8.62
C LEU A 97 -1.69 3.45 8.59
N ASP A 98 -2.26 4.20 7.65
CA ASP A 98 -1.81 5.56 7.35
C ASP A 98 -2.51 6.60 8.25
N ASN A 99 -1.72 7.42 8.96
CA ASN A 99 -2.21 8.50 9.84
C ASN A 99 -3.11 8.02 11.00
N VAL A 100 -2.61 7.08 11.79
CA VAL A 100 -3.28 6.50 12.96
C VAL A 100 -2.65 6.89 14.30
N LEU A 101 -1.48 7.52 14.29
CA LEU A 101 -0.79 8.03 15.47
C LEU A 101 -0.72 9.56 15.44
N ASP A 102 -0.84 10.17 16.62
CA ASP A 102 -0.46 11.56 16.84
C ASP A 102 1.07 11.67 16.83
N LYS A 103 1.61 12.60 16.03
CA LYS A 103 3.06 12.72 15.86
C LYS A 103 3.79 13.27 17.08
N ALA A 104 3.10 14.02 17.93
CA ALA A 104 3.69 14.65 19.09
C ALA A 104 3.66 13.71 20.30
N THR A 105 2.58 12.93 20.46
CA THR A 105 2.41 12.04 21.62
C THR A 105 2.72 10.57 21.34
N GLY A 106 2.64 10.14 20.08
CA GLY A 106 2.73 8.73 19.69
C GLY A 106 1.48 7.91 20.02
N GLU A 107 0.40 8.56 20.48
CA GLU A 107 -0.85 7.89 20.86
C GLU A 107 -1.75 7.63 19.65
N PHE A 108 -2.59 6.59 19.73
CA PHE A 108 -3.59 6.30 18.71
C PHE A 108 -4.66 7.39 18.63
N ILE A 109 -4.96 7.85 17.42
CA ILE A 109 -6.00 8.87 17.18
C ILE A 109 -7.36 8.27 16.79
N CYS A 110 -7.42 6.94 16.57
CA CYS A 110 -8.66 6.22 16.32
C CYS A 110 -8.62 4.82 16.96
N LYS A 111 -9.74 4.40 17.55
CA LYS A 111 -9.85 3.17 18.35
C LYS A 111 -9.68 1.92 17.48
N GLU A 112 -10.10 1.99 16.23
CA GLU A 112 -10.04 0.90 15.28
C GLU A 112 -8.57 0.54 14.96
N ALA A 113 -7.70 1.53 14.84
CA ALA A 113 -6.27 1.29 14.63
C ALA A 113 -5.59 0.72 15.88
N GLU A 114 -5.99 1.17 17.06
CA GLU A 114 -5.53 0.61 18.34
C GLU A 114 -5.95 -0.85 18.49
N GLU A 115 -7.18 -1.21 18.11
CA GLU A 115 -7.67 -2.59 18.12
C GLU A 115 -6.89 -3.48 17.14
N ILE A 116 -6.68 -3.01 15.91
CA ILE A 116 -5.86 -3.72 14.91
C ILE A 116 -4.44 -3.92 15.45
N TYR A 117 -3.80 -2.86 15.95
CA TYR A 117 -2.48 -2.93 16.54
C TYR A 117 -2.43 -3.97 17.66
N ASN A 118 -3.31 -3.88 18.66
CA ASN A 118 -3.31 -4.79 19.81
C ASN A 118 -3.51 -6.25 19.40
N ARG A 119 -4.36 -6.51 18.39
CA ARG A 119 -4.60 -7.85 17.89
C ARG A 119 -3.35 -8.46 17.24
N PHE A 120 -2.72 -7.75 16.32
CA PHE A 120 -1.49 -8.21 15.66
C PHE A 120 -0.29 -8.27 16.62
N LYS A 121 -0.22 -7.31 17.55
CA LYS A 121 0.76 -7.31 18.63
C LYS A 121 0.65 -8.58 19.46
N THR A 122 -0.55 -8.90 19.91
CA THR A 122 -0.84 -10.11 20.71
C THR A 122 -0.54 -11.39 19.96
N ALA A 123 -0.82 -11.44 18.65
CA ALA A 123 -0.46 -12.59 17.83
C ALA A 123 1.06 -12.80 17.78
N GLY A 124 1.84 -11.70 17.77
CA GLY A 124 3.30 -11.73 17.67
C GLY A 124 3.83 -11.27 16.32
N ALA A 125 3.13 -10.37 15.61
CA ALA A 125 3.59 -9.82 14.33
C ALA A 125 4.74 -8.81 14.53
N TYR A 126 5.53 -8.56 13.50
CA TYR A 126 6.49 -7.44 13.49
C TYR A 126 5.72 -6.12 13.31
N ILE A 127 6.04 -5.10 14.11
CA ILE A 127 5.37 -3.79 14.06
C ILE A 127 6.37 -2.65 14.20
N GLU A 128 6.32 -1.69 13.28
CA GLU A 128 7.12 -0.45 13.32
C GLU A 128 6.30 0.80 12.97
N VAL A 129 6.80 1.97 13.37
CA VAL A 129 6.27 3.28 12.99
C VAL A 129 6.71 3.63 11.58
N SER A 130 5.80 4.15 10.76
CA SER A 130 6.09 4.55 9.38
C SER A 130 6.96 5.83 9.32
N PRO A 131 7.62 6.16 8.20
CA PRO A 131 8.56 7.28 8.09
C PRO A 131 7.94 8.65 8.36
N SER A 132 6.60 8.76 8.29
CA SER A 132 5.93 10.03 8.61
C SER A 132 5.80 10.28 10.11
N GLY A 133 6.07 9.28 10.95
CA GLY A 133 5.88 9.31 12.40
C GLY A 133 4.40 9.22 12.83
N SER A 134 3.47 9.01 11.89
CA SER A 134 2.03 9.02 12.15
C SER A 134 1.31 7.75 11.71
N GLY A 135 2.01 6.79 11.11
CA GLY A 135 1.43 5.54 10.63
C GLY A 135 2.13 4.34 11.23
N LEU A 136 1.56 3.16 11.02
CA LEU A 136 2.11 1.89 11.45
C LEU A 136 2.27 0.94 10.28
N ARG A 137 3.32 0.11 10.34
CA ARG A 137 3.47 -1.03 9.46
C ARG A 137 3.49 -2.31 10.27
N ILE A 138 2.69 -3.27 9.83
CA ILE A 138 2.57 -4.59 10.46
C ILE A 138 2.97 -5.62 9.42
N ILE A 139 3.89 -6.52 9.78
CA ILE A 139 4.42 -7.55 8.89
C ILE A 139 4.30 -8.93 9.56
N CYS A 140 3.76 -9.89 8.83
CA CYS A 140 3.55 -11.27 9.28
C CYS A 140 3.46 -12.22 8.09
N LYS A 141 3.21 -13.51 8.34
CA LYS A 141 2.83 -14.49 7.32
C LYS A 141 1.32 -14.72 7.35
N ALA A 142 0.73 -15.08 6.23
CA ALA A 142 -0.63 -15.61 6.20
C ALA A 142 -0.84 -16.64 5.09
N SER A 143 -1.63 -17.66 5.42
CA SER A 143 -1.96 -18.84 4.62
C SER A 143 -3.43 -18.76 4.20
N SER A 144 -3.81 -17.91 3.25
CA SER A 144 -5.19 -17.88 2.75
C SER A 144 -5.26 -17.12 1.43
N PRO A 145 -6.08 -17.54 0.45
CA PRO A 145 -6.38 -16.67 -0.67
C PRO A 145 -7.22 -15.50 -0.13
N LEU A 146 -6.55 -14.38 0.10
CA LEU A 146 -7.23 -13.10 0.25
C LEU A 146 -7.93 -12.78 -1.07
N VAL A 147 -9.22 -12.47 -0.99
CA VAL A 147 -10.04 -12.16 -2.18
C VAL A 147 -9.62 -10.81 -2.78
N LYS A 148 -8.99 -9.93 -1.98
CA LYS A 148 -8.55 -8.61 -2.40
C LYS A 148 -7.40 -8.07 -1.55
N PHE A 149 -6.42 -7.47 -2.24
CA PHE A 149 -5.40 -6.60 -1.65
C PHE A 149 -5.66 -5.11 -2.00
N GLY A 150 -4.93 -4.21 -1.36
CA GLY A 150 -5.05 -2.76 -1.51
C GLY A 150 -5.83 -2.11 -0.36
N ASN A 151 -6.53 -1.01 -0.66
CA ASN A 151 -7.23 -0.22 0.36
C ASN A 151 -8.52 -0.90 0.87
N GLY A 152 -8.73 -0.75 2.18
CA GLY A 152 -10.02 -0.94 2.84
C GLY A 152 -11.11 0.00 2.31
N ARG A 153 -12.30 -0.10 2.88
CA ARG A 153 -13.50 0.63 2.46
C ARG A 153 -13.96 1.61 3.52
N GLY A 154 -14.68 2.65 3.10
CA GLY A 154 -15.27 3.63 4.02
C GLY A 154 -14.21 4.33 4.86
N GLU A 155 -14.40 4.31 6.19
CA GLU A 155 -13.45 4.88 7.15
C GLU A 155 -12.09 4.20 7.14
N PHE A 156 -12.00 2.94 6.69
CA PHE A 156 -10.76 2.17 6.55
C PHE A 156 -10.05 2.39 5.21
N SER A 157 -10.42 3.40 4.42
CA SER A 157 -9.82 3.66 3.11
C SER A 157 -8.31 3.95 3.15
N LYS A 158 -7.78 4.30 4.32
CA LYS A 158 -6.34 4.50 4.59
C LYS A 158 -5.63 3.27 5.16
N PHE A 159 -6.34 2.17 5.37
CA PHE A 159 -5.76 0.93 5.86
C PHE A 159 -5.60 0.00 4.66
N GLU A 160 -4.36 -0.40 4.41
CA GLU A 160 -3.97 -1.13 3.20
C GLU A 160 -3.36 -2.47 3.57
N ILE A 161 -3.54 -3.46 2.71
CA ILE A 161 -2.92 -4.78 2.84
C ILE A 161 -2.29 -5.23 1.52
N TYR A 162 -1.11 -5.82 1.61
CA TYR A 162 -0.26 -6.24 0.51
C TYR A 162 0.23 -7.67 0.72
N GLY A 163 0.45 -8.41 -0.36
CA GLY A 163 0.76 -9.84 -0.32
C GLY A 163 0.64 -10.50 -1.69
N ASN A 164 0.82 -11.82 -1.75
CA ASN A 164 0.79 -12.54 -3.02
C ASN A 164 -0.65 -12.70 -3.54
N GLY A 165 -1.01 -11.91 -4.53
CA GLY A 165 -2.30 -11.95 -5.22
C GLY A 165 -2.61 -10.66 -5.98
N ASP A 166 -3.80 -10.59 -6.57
CA ASP A 166 -4.21 -9.45 -7.39
C ASP A 166 -4.23 -8.14 -6.58
N GLY A 167 -3.56 -7.12 -7.11
CA GLY A 167 -3.35 -5.83 -6.44
C GLY A 167 -2.43 -5.85 -5.21
N GLY A 168 -1.76 -6.97 -4.92
CA GLY A 168 -0.98 -7.14 -3.69
C GLY A 168 0.52 -6.78 -3.78
N LEU A 169 1.06 -6.58 -4.98
CA LEU A 169 2.43 -6.13 -5.19
C LEU A 169 2.61 -4.69 -4.70
N HIS A 170 3.41 -4.48 -3.65
CA HIS A 170 3.71 -3.15 -3.15
C HIS A 170 5.05 -3.07 -2.41
N PHE A 171 5.58 -1.85 -2.29
CA PHE A 171 6.73 -1.56 -1.45
C PHE A 171 6.27 -0.91 -0.15
N LEU A 172 6.71 -1.42 0.99
CA LEU A 172 6.65 -0.66 2.23
C LEU A 172 8.06 -0.23 2.61
N SER A 173 8.22 0.99 3.10
CA SER A 173 9.51 1.38 3.68
C SER A 173 9.80 0.55 4.93
N ILE A 174 11.03 0.56 5.40
CA ILE A 174 11.40 -0.04 6.70
C ILE A 174 12.18 1.01 7.48
N THR A 175 11.75 1.32 8.72
CA THR A 175 12.30 2.45 9.51
C THR A 175 13.20 2.05 10.66
N GLU A 176 13.07 0.83 11.20
CA GLU A 176 13.68 0.41 12.48
C GLU A 176 13.12 1.17 13.71
N ASP A 177 12.06 1.99 13.56
CA ASP A 177 11.33 2.58 14.69
C ASP A 177 10.33 1.55 15.23
N VAL A 178 10.85 0.53 15.89
CA VAL A 178 10.15 -0.72 16.18
C VAL A 178 9.30 -0.62 17.46
N LEU A 179 8.02 -0.97 17.34
CA LEU A 179 7.09 -1.13 18.46
C LEU A 179 7.01 -2.58 18.94
N GLN A 180 7.25 -3.54 18.04
CA GLN A 180 7.37 -4.96 18.35
C GLN A 180 8.37 -5.64 17.41
N ALA A 181 9.52 -6.03 17.98
CA ALA A 181 10.53 -6.81 17.29
C ALA A 181 10.19 -8.30 17.35
N VAL A 182 10.58 -9.05 16.32
CA VAL A 182 10.43 -10.50 16.25
C VAL A 182 11.63 -11.12 15.55
N ASP A 183 12.10 -12.27 16.04
CA ASP A 183 13.19 -13.01 15.40
C ASP A 183 12.73 -13.65 14.07
N LYS A 184 11.49 -14.13 14.05
CA LYS A 184 10.85 -14.81 12.93
C LYS A 184 9.43 -14.29 12.75
N LEU A 185 9.00 -14.19 11.50
CA LEU A 185 7.63 -13.89 11.16
C LEU A 185 6.75 -15.10 11.46
N ILE A 186 5.67 -14.83 12.17
CA ILE A 186 4.66 -15.81 12.56
C ILE A 186 3.53 -15.87 11.54
N ASP A 187 2.78 -16.97 11.57
CA ASP A 187 1.50 -17.06 10.87
C ASP A 187 0.43 -16.28 11.65
N CYS A 188 -0.15 -15.25 11.02
CA CYS A 188 -1.24 -14.42 11.50
C CYS A 188 -2.50 -14.57 10.63
N THR A 189 -2.75 -15.75 10.07
CA THR A 189 -3.87 -15.97 9.15
C THR A 189 -5.21 -15.57 9.76
N SER A 190 -5.44 -15.88 11.04
CA SER A 190 -6.67 -15.49 11.76
C SER A 190 -6.84 -13.97 11.87
N GLU A 191 -5.77 -13.25 12.15
CA GLU A 191 -5.73 -11.80 12.34
C GLU A 191 -5.88 -11.09 10.99
N VAL A 192 -5.20 -11.60 9.96
CA VAL A 192 -5.30 -11.10 8.59
C VAL A 192 -6.70 -11.30 8.03
N ASN A 193 -7.32 -12.46 8.24
CA ASN A 193 -8.71 -12.70 7.84
C ASN A 193 -9.67 -11.76 8.57
N TRP A 194 -9.48 -11.56 9.88
CA TRP A 194 -10.29 -10.60 10.63
C TRP A 194 -10.10 -9.16 10.18
N PHE A 195 -8.85 -8.74 9.89
CA PHE A 195 -8.56 -7.41 9.34
C PHE A 195 -9.27 -7.23 8.00
N HIS A 196 -9.20 -8.22 7.12
CA HIS A 196 -9.89 -8.19 5.83
C HIS A 196 -11.41 -8.10 6.02
N GLU A 197 -11.99 -8.91 6.91
CA GLU A 197 -13.40 -8.82 7.25
C GLU A 197 -13.80 -7.46 7.81
N THR A 198 -12.99 -6.86 8.66
CA THR A 198 -13.28 -5.57 9.31
C THR A 198 -13.19 -4.42 8.30
N CYS A 199 -12.09 -4.37 7.54
CA CYS A 199 -11.77 -3.22 6.71
C CYS A 199 -12.35 -3.30 5.28
N PHE A 200 -12.73 -4.48 4.78
CA PHE A 200 -13.13 -4.67 3.37
C PHE A 200 -14.60 -5.06 3.19
N LYS A 201 -15.34 -5.33 4.28
CA LYS A 201 -16.80 -5.55 4.21
C LYS A 201 -17.47 -4.34 3.53
N LYS A 202 -18.36 -4.64 2.58
CA LYS A 202 -19.24 -3.59 2.05
C LYS A 202 -20.18 -3.17 3.18
N PRO A 203 -20.49 -1.87 3.34
CA PRO A 203 -21.61 -1.49 4.18
C PRO A 203 -22.84 -2.23 3.67
N ASP A 204 -23.60 -2.81 4.60
CA ASP A 204 -24.83 -3.53 4.25
C ASP A 204 -25.69 -2.61 3.38
N SER A 205 -26.02 -3.07 2.18
CA SER A 205 -26.93 -2.34 1.29
C SER A 205 -28.37 -2.30 1.85
N SER A 206 -28.63 -2.93 2.99
CA SER A 206 -29.92 -3.00 3.66
C SER A 206 -30.11 -1.89 4.69
N THR A 207 -30.18 -0.64 4.24
CA THR A 207 -31.10 0.42 4.73
C THR A 207 -30.92 1.71 3.91
N ARG A 208 -30.97 1.63 2.57
CA ARG A 208 -31.80 2.63 1.90
C ARG A 208 -33.15 1.97 1.78
N ALA A 209 -34.03 2.25 2.74
CA ALA A 209 -35.45 2.12 2.46
C ALA A 209 -35.66 2.91 1.18
N TRP A 210 -35.97 2.23 0.08
CA TRP A 210 -36.42 2.92 -1.11
C TRP A 210 -37.70 3.63 -0.69
N ASP A 211 -37.61 4.95 -0.59
CA ASP A 211 -38.65 5.87 -0.09
C ASP A 211 -39.88 5.87 -0.99
N GLY A 212 -39.90 5.07 -2.07
CA GLY A 212 -40.99 5.00 -3.03
C GLY A 212 -41.25 6.30 -3.79
N VAL A 213 -40.50 7.38 -3.56
CA VAL A 213 -40.64 8.60 -4.33
C VAL A 213 -39.98 8.39 -5.68
N MET A 214 -40.76 7.83 -6.61
CA MET A 214 -40.47 7.99 -8.03
C MET A 214 -40.37 9.50 -8.28
N SER A 215 -39.17 9.99 -8.57
CA SER A 215 -39.06 11.27 -9.26
C SER A 215 -39.87 11.15 -10.54
N PRO A 216 -40.58 12.22 -10.97
CA PRO A 216 -41.30 12.21 -12.23
C PRO A 216 -40.37 11.68 -13.34
N PRO A 217 -40.86 10.87 -14.29
CA PRO A 217 -40.05 10.47 -15.43
C PRO A 217 -39.48 11.75 -16.05
N LEU A 218 -38.15 11.86 -16.03
CA LEU A 218 -37.45 12.97 -16.65
C LEU A 218 -37.76 12.90 -18.14
N GLU A 219 -37.98 14.05 -18.77
CA GLU A 219 -38.06 14.09 -20.21
C GLU A 219 -36.71 13.67 -20.83
N ASP A 220 -36.75 13.07 -22.01
CA ASP A 220 -35.57 12.54 -22.70
C ASP A 220 -34.41 13.55 -22.75
N ALA A 221 -34.72 14.85 -22.90
CA ALA A 221 -33.74 15.93 -22.88
C ALA A 221 -32.95 16.04 -21.55
N GLU A 222 -33.63 15.90 -20.41
CA GLU A 222 -33.00 15.94 -19.09
C GLU A 222 -32.18 14.67 -18.81
N ILE A 223 -32.64 13.52 -19.32
CA ILE A 223 -31.89 12.25 -19.23
C ILE A 223 -30.58 12.37 -20.01
N ILE A 224 -30.63 12.90 -21.24
CA ILE A 224 -29.45 13.11 -22.09
C ILE A 224 -28.49 14.09 -21.42
N GLU A 225 -28.98 15.17 -20.83
CA GLU A 225 -28.13 16.15 -20.15
C GLU A 225 -27.45 15.56 -18.90
N LYS A 226 -28.16 14.76 -18.11
CA LYS A 226 -27.58 14.05 -16.96
C LYS A 226 -26.52 13.04 -17.40
N MET A 227 -26.77 12.27 -18.46
CA MET A 227 -25.81 11.32 -19.03
C MET A 227 -24.54 12.00 -19.52
N ARG A 228 -24.67 13.18 -20.17
CA ARG A 228 -23.53 14.00 -20.64
C ARG A 228 -22.65 14.55 -19.51
N ARG A 229 -23.14 14.58 -18.26
CA ARG A 229 -22.38 15.04 -17.08
C ARG A 229 -21.60 13.93 -16.37
N TYR A 230 -21.76 12.67 -16.77
CA TYR A 230 -21.15 11.52 -16.08
C TYR A 230 -19.70 11.21 -16.54
N LYS A 231 -18.95 10.50 -15.69
CA LYS A 231 -17.48 10.32 -15.74
C LYS A 231 -16.88 9.72 -17.04
N ARG A 232 -17.69 9.20 -17.97
CA ARG A 232 -17.28 8.74 -19.31
C ARG A 232 -17.92 9.57 -20.43
N LYS A 233 -17.86 10.90 -20.29
CA LYS A 233 -18.48 11.86 -21.21
C LYS A 233 -18.08 11.67 -22.68
N ALA A 234 -16.83 11.30 -22.97
CA ALA A 234 -16.35 11.15 -24.34
C ALA A 234 -17.03 9.98 -25.10
N GLU A 235 -17.09 8.80 -24.48
CA GLU A 235 -17.70 7.61 -25.09
C GLU A 235 -19.21 7.79 -25.35
N PHE A 236 -19.94 8.44 -24.45
CA PHE A 236 -21.38 8.69 -24.63
C PHE A 236 -21.67 9.74 -25.69
N THR A 237 -20.87 10.82 -25.74
CA THR A 237 -21.08 11.91 -26.70
C THR A 237 -20.84 11.41 -28.14
N GLU A 238 -19.78 10.62 -28.34
CA GLU A 238 -19.43 10.08 -29.66
C GLU A 238 -20.48 9.08 -30.17
N LEU A 239 -21.04 8.23 -29.30
CA LEU A 239 -22.05 7.25 -29.71
C LEU A 239 -23.43 7.88 -29.96
N PHE A 240 -23.83 8.85 -29.11
CA PHE A 240 -25.16 9.44 -29.17
C PHE A 240 -25.29 10.43 -30.34
N ASP A 241 -24.29 11.31 -30.52
CA ASP A 241 -24.37 12.34 -31.57
C ASP A 241 -24.22 11.72 -32.97
N VAL A 242 -23.41 10.67 -33.13
CA VAL A 242 -23.32 9.89 -34.38
C VAL A 242 -24.64 9.16 -34.68
N ALA A 243 -25.28 8.55 -33.68
CA ALA A 243 -26.56 7.88 -33.87
C ALA A 243 -27.67 8.84 -34.31
N VAL A 244 -27.75 10.04 -33.72
CA VAL A 244 -28.72 11.07 -34.13
C VAL A 244 -28.45 11.56 -35.56
N LEU A 245 -27.18 11.74 -35.94
CA LEU A 245 -26.79 12.18 -37.28
C LEU A 245 -27.16 11.14 -38.36
N VAL A 246 -26.97 9.85 -38.06
CA VAL A 246 -27.32 8.75 -38.98
C VAL A 246 -28.84 8.63 -39.15
N ILE A 247 -29.60 8.74 -38.06
CA ILE A 247 -31.07 8.62 -38.11
C ILE A 247 -31.68 9.77 -38.93
N THR A 248 -31.22 11.00 -38.71
CA THR A 248 -31.71 12.19 -39.43
C THR A 248 -31.32 12.18 -40.92
N ALA A 249 -30.15 11.65 -41.27
CA ALA A 249 -29.73 11.51 -42.67
C ALA A 249 -30.51 10.43 -43.45
N THR A 250 -31.09 9.44 -42.77
CA THR A 250 -31.89 8.37 -43.41
C THR A 250 -33.39 8.67 -43.53
N THR A 251 -33.85 9.80 -42.97
CA THR A 251 -35.27 10.23 -42.99
C THR A 251 -35.54 11.44 -43.90
N THR A 252 -34.61 11.78 -44.80
CA THR A 252 -34.82 12.81 -45.85
C THR A 252 -34.92 12.17 -47.24
#